data_AF-A0ABD7YYX8-F1
#
_entry.id   AF-A0ABD7YYX8-F1
#
_cell.length_a   1.000
_cell.length_b   1.000
_cell.length_c   1.000
_cell.angle_alpha   90.00
_cell.angle_beta   90.00
_cell.angle_gamma   90.00
#
_symmetry.space_group_name_H-M   'P 1'
#
loop_
_entity.id
_entity.type
_entity.pdbx_description
1 polymer ?
#
loop_
_entity_poly.entity_id
_entity_poly.type
_entity_poly.pdbx_seq_one_letter_code
_entity_poly.pdbx_strand_id
1 'polypeptide(L)'
;MKDGMTAVRNPQLVHILDKLKYIENYGTGIRRMYEAYSGTDKLPEFEVRPNSFKVVLPNVNWRKKQVDKSDKKNNVNEETVLFILEKNGKQTRKELQQALETTPYHVRKLLNELIEQGKVKKIGKSVNTRYEKR
;
A
#
# COMPACT_ATOMS: atom_id res chain seq x y z
N MET A 1 -36.06 -1.59 21.23
CA MET A 1 -34.91 -2.39 21.69
C MET A 1 -35.27 -3.85 21.48
N LYS A 2 -34.50 -4.64 20.73
CA LYS A 2 -34.71 -6.10 20.68
C LYS A 2 -34.05 -6.66 21.94
N ASP A 3 -34.84 -7.19 22.86
CA ASP A 3 -34.37 -7.77 24.12
C ASP A 3 -33.36 -8.88 23.83
N GLY A 4 -32.10 -8.62 24.19
CA GLY A 4 -30.96 -9.46 23.84
C GLY A 4 -30.77 -10.58 24.84
N MET A 5 -31.27 -11.78 24.53
CA MET A 5 -30.79 -12.98 25.21
C MET A 5 -29.35 -13.27 24.76
N THR A 6 -28.41 -13.12 25.68
CA THR A 6 -27.00 -13.46 25.49
C THR A 6 -26.78 -14.91 25.91
N ALA A 7 -26.54 -15.81 24.95
CA ALA A 7 -26.35 -17.24 25.21
C ALA A 7 -24.90 -17.67 24.93
N VAL A 8 -24.20 -18.10 25.98
CA VAL A 8 -22.83 -18.61 25.88
C VAL A 8 -22.85 -20.09 25.50
N ARG A 9 -22.20 -20.47 24.38
CA ARG A 9 -22.07 -21.89 24.01
C ARG A 9 -21.05 -22.65 24.87
N ASN A 10 -19.95 -22.00 25.25
CA ASN A 10 -18.90 -22.59 26.08
C ASN A 10 -18.53 -21.64 27.25
N PRO A 11 -19.14 -21.83 28.42
CA PRO A 11 -18.88 -20.99 29.60
C PRO A 11 -17.44 -21.06 30.11
N GLN A 12 -16.79 -22.22 29.99
CA GLN A 12 -15.40 -22.40 30.43
C GLN A 12 -14.44 -21.56 29.58
N LEU A 13 -14.65 -21.52 28.27
CA LEU A 13 -13.84 -20.69 27.36
C LEU A 13 -13.99 -19.20 27.69
N VAL A 14 -15.21 -18.73 27.95
CA VAL A 14 -15.45 -17.35 28.38
C VAL A 14 -14.73 -17.05 29.69
N HIS A 15 -14.81 -17.94 30.68
CA HIS A 15 -14.14 -17.77 31.97
C HIS A 15 -12.61 -17.68 31.84
N ILE A 16 -11.99 -18.51 30.97
CA ILE A 16 -10.55 -18.46 30.71
C ILE A 16 -10.16 -17.13 30.05
N LEU A 17 -10.89 -16.71 29.00
CA LEU A 17 -10.61 -15.46 28.29
C LEU A 17 -10.78 -14.22 29.17
N ASP A 18 -11.76 -14.25 30.07
CA ASP A 18 -11.99 -13.21 31.08
C ASP A 18 -10.83 -13.12 32.07
N LYS A 19 -10.39 -14.25 32.65
CA LYS A 19 -9.21 -14.30 33.53
C LYS A 19 -7.93 -13.82 32.87
N LEU A 20 -7.78 -14.09 31.57
CA LEU A 20 -6.65 -13.63 30.75
C LEU A 20 -6.79 -12.16 30.31
N LYS A 21 -7.90 -11.49 30.63
CA LYS A 21 -8.21 -10.11 30.22
C LYS A 21 -8.23 -9.91 28.70
N TYR A 22 -8.61 -10.94 27.94
CA TYR A 22 -8.83 -10.86 26.49
C TYR A 22 -10.26 -10.45 26.12
N ILE A 23 -11.18 -10.53 27.08
CA ILE A 23 -12.54 -10.02 26.95
C ILE A 23 -12.86 -9.14 28.16
N GLU A 24 -13.81 -8.24 28.01
CA GLU A 24 -14.28 -7.36 29.10
C GLU A 24 -15.64 -7.87 29.62
N ASN A 25 -16.72 -7.44 28.97
CA ASN A 25 -18.09 -7.82 29.27
C ASN A 25 -18.67 -8.62 28.12
N TYR A 26 -19.37 -9.70 28.44
CA TYR A 26 -20.00 -10.55 27.44
C TYR A 26 -21.09 -9.77 26.68
N GLY A 27 -21.10 -9.90 25.35
CA GLY A 27 -22.11 -9.28 24.49
C GLY A 27 -21.86 -7.81 24.09
N THR A 28 -20.90 -7.10 24.68
CA THR A 28 -20.61 -5.70 24.27
C THR A 28 -19.76 -5.60 23.01
N GLY A 29 -19.05 -6.68 22.65
CA GLY A 29 -18.13 -6.71 21.51
C GLY A 29 -18.79 -6.40 20.16
N ILE A 30 -20.02 -6.88 19.93
CA ILE A 30 -20.74 -6.63 18.67
C ILE A 30 -21.05 -5.15 18.50
N ARG A 31 -21.58 -4.52 19.55
CA ARG A 31 -21.85 -3.08 19.55
C ARG A 31 -20.58 -2.27 19.30
N ARG A 32 -19.47 -2.60 19.97
CA ARG A 32 -18.18 -1.95 19.76
C ARG A 32 -17.64 -2.14 18.34
N MET A 33 -17.85 -3.30 17.74
CA MET A 33 -17.52 -3.51 16.32
C MET A 33 -18.27 -2.54 15.42
N TYR A 34 -19.56 -2.29 15.63
CA TYR A 34 -20.29 -1.28 14.86
C TYR A 34 -19.83 0.15 15.17
N GLU A 35 -19.60 0.48 16.45
CA GLU A 35 -19.11 1.81 16.86
C GLU A 35 -17.74 2.14 16.25
N ALA A 36 -16.85 1.15 16.09
CA ALA A 36 -15.54 1.31 15.46
C ALA A 36 -15.60 1.71 13.98
N TYR A 37 -16.74 1.49 13.31
CA TYR A 37 -16.98 1.88 11.92
C TYR A 37 -17.84 3.14 11.79
N SER A 38 -18.20 3.76 12.93
CA SER A 38 -18.95 5.01 12.95
C SER A 38 -18.23 6.10 12.14
N GLY A 39 -18.97 6.81 11.29
CA GLY A 39 -18.41 7.82 10.40
C GLY A 39 -17.77 7.27 9.11
N THR A 40 -17.84 5.96 8.86
CA THR A 40 -17.47 5.36 7.57
C THR A 40 -18.70 4.90 6.79
N ASP A 41 -18.54 4.69 5.49
CA ASP A 41 -19.57 4.13 4.60
C ASP A 41 -19.63 2.59 4.66
N LYS A 42 -18.82 1.97 5.52
CA LYS A 42 -18.68 0.52 5.64
C LYS A 42 -19.12 0.06 7.03
N LEU A 43 -19.65 -1.15 7.14
CA LEU A 43 -20.07 -1.73 8.42
C LEU A 43 -19.70 -3.22 8.48
N PRO A 44 -19.51 -3.79 9.68
CA PRO A 44 -19.43 -5.23 9.87
C PRO A 44 -20.71 -5.95 9.40
N GLU A 45 -20.56 -7.09 8.72
CA GLU A 45 -21.68 -7.93 8.29
C GLU A 45 -21.61 -9.33 8.92
N PHE A 46 -22.78 -9.87 9.28
CA PHE A 46 -22.92 -11.20 9.87
C PHE A 46 -23.81 -12.05 8.96
N GLU A 47 -23.21 -12.99 8.24
CA GLU A 47 -23.94 -13.95 7.42
C GLU A 47 -24.14 -15.24 8.23
N VAL A 48 -25.39 -15.58 8.56
CA VAL A 48 -25.73 -16.79 9.32
C VAL A 48 -26.17 -17.91 8.39
N ARG A 49 -25.63 -19.11 8.59
CA ARG A 49 -25.98 -20.37 7.93
C ARG A 49 -26.42 -21.39 9.00
N PRO A 50 -27.06 -22.51 8.63
CA PRO A 50 -27.62 -23.45 9.61
C PRO A 50 -26.62 -23.94 10.68
N ASN A 51 -25.36 -24.19 10.28
CA ASN A 51 -24.32 -24.73 11.17
C ASN A 51 -23.09 -23.82 11.30
N SER A 52 -23.13 -22.62 10.74
CA SER A 52 -21.99 -21.71 10.76
C SER A 52 -22.42 -20.27 10.60
N PHE A 53 -21.52 -19.36 10.92
CA PHE A 53 -21.68 -17.96 10.61
C PHE A 53 -20.37 -17.43 10.02
N LYS A 54 -20.48 -16.38 9.22
CA LYS A 54 -19.35 -15.65 8.66
C LYS A 54 -19.46 -14.21 9.11
N VAL A 55 -18.35 -13.66 9.60
CA VAL A 55 -18.23 -12.25 9.95
C VAL A 55 -17.36 -11.58 8.91
N VAL A 56 -17.87 -10.53 8.28
CA VAL A 56 -17.13 -9.71 7.32
C VAL A 56 -16.76 -8.40 8.00
N LEU A 57 -15.47 -8.10 8.06
CA LEU A 57 -14.92 -6.87 8.62
C LEU A 57 -14.25 -6.06 7.50
N PRO A 58 -14.91 -5.01 6.97
CA PRO A 58 -14.34 -4.22 5.88
C PRO A 58 -13.06 -3.49 6.32
N ASN A 59 -11.98 -3.60 5.56
CA ASN A 59 -10.75 -2.88 5.91
C ASN A 59 -10.92 -1.37 5.61
N VAL A 60 -11.02 -0.56 6.66
CA VAL A 60 -11.09 0.92 6.60
C VAL A 60 -9.70 1.56 6.45
N ASN A 61 -8.64 0.87 6.88
CA ASN A 61 -7.25 1.31 6.72
C ASN A 61 -6.73 1.03 5.31
N TRP A 62 -7.45 0.20 4.54
CA TRP A 62 -7.19 0.01 3.13
C TRP A 62 -7.60 1.25 2.36
N ARG A 63 -6.73 2.25 2.39
CA ARG A 63 -6.51 3.03 1.19
C ARG A 63 -6.06 2.00 0.17
N LYS A 64 -6.85 1.79 -0.88
CA LYS A 64 -6.20 1.56 -2.18
C LYS A 64 -5.10 2.62 -2.14
N LYS A 65 -3.83 2.23 -2.20
CA LYS A 65 -2.95 3.04 -3.04
C LYS A 65 -3.81 3.16 -4.27
N GLN A 66 -4.48 4.30 -4.42
CA GLN A 66 -4.67 4.79 -5.75
C GLN A 66 -3.24 4.61 -6.25
N VAL A 67 -3.07 3.67 -7.20
CA VAL A 67 -2.11 3.95 -8.24
C VAL A 67 -2.61 5.29 -8.70
N ASP A 68 -2.01 6.26 -8.04
CA ASP A 68 -2.45 7.61 -7.98
C ASP A 68 -2.38 7.90 -9.46
N LYS A 69 -3.53 8.15 -10.10
CA LYS A 69 -3.48 8.84 -11.39
C LYS A 69 -2.86 10.23 -11.21
N SER A 70 -2.40 10.57 -9.99
CA SER A 70 -1.18 11.32 -9.71
C SER A 70 0.12 10.49 -9.77
N ASP A 71 0.38 9.82 -10.89
CA ASP A 71 1.64 9.90 -11.65
C ASP A 71 1.94 11.37 -12.06
N LYS A 72 1.73 12.30 -11.12
CA LYS A 72 2.02 13.72 -11.20
C LYS A 72 2.96 14.15 -10.08
N LYS A 73 3.21 13.29 -9.07
CA LYS A 73 4.39 13.40 -8.19
C LYS A 73 5.58 12.56 -8.67
N ASN A 74 5.39 11.70 -9.67
CA ASN A 74 6.44 11.03 -10.44
C ASN A 74 6.53 11.60 -11.87
N ASN A 75 6.39 12.93 -12.03
CA ASN A 75 6.60 13.60 -13.31
C ASN A 75 8.11 13.66 -13.66
N VAL A 76 8.84 12.58 -13.39
CA VAL A 76 10.15 12.32 -13.97
C VAL A 76 9.86 11.81 -15.36
N ASN A 77 9.60 12.76 -16.26
CA ASN A 77 9.35 12.47 -17.65
C ASN A 77 10.69 12.20 -18.33
N GLU A 78 10.64 11.42 -19.40
CA GLU A 78 11.77 11.22 -20.32
C GLU A 78 12.50 12.54 -20.63
N GLU A 79 11.75 13.62 -20.80
CA GLU A 79 12.25 14.99 -21.04
C GLU A 79 13.18 15.49 -19.93
N THR A 80 12.85 15.25 -18.65
CA THR A 80 13.68 15.68 -17.52
C THR A 80 15.01 14.92 -17.50
N VAL A 81 14.98 13.62 -17.80
CA VAL A 81 16.20 12.80 -17.89
C VAL A 81 17.08 13.29 -19.04
N LEU A 82 16.48 13.56 -20.20
CA LEU A 82 17.20 14.07 -21.37
C LEU A 82 17.79 15.46 -21.11
N PHE A 83 17.05 16.35 -20.44
CA PHE A 83 17.53 17.68 -20.06
C PHE A 83 18.73 17.61 -19.09
N ILE A 84 18.69 16.74 -18.09
CA ILE A 84 19.81 16.55 -17.16
C ILE A 84 21.05 16.01 -17.90
N LEU A 85 20.86 15.05 -18.81
CA LEU A 85 21.94 14.49 -19.61
C LEU A 85 22.53 15.50 -20.61
N GLU A 86 21.70 16.43 -21.11
CA GLU A 86 22.15 17.51 -22.00
C GLU A 86 22.93 18.59 -21.23
N LYS A 87 22.45 18.98 -20.06
CA LYS A 87 23.09 20.02 -19.23
C LYS A 87 24.37 19.53 -18.54
N ASN A 88 24.35 18.32 -18.01
CA ASN A 88 25.42 17.79 -17.16
C ASN A 88 26.31 16.75 -17.88
N GLY A 89 26.01 16.43 -19.14
CA GLY A 89 26.75 15.44 -19.94
C GLY A 89 26.61 14.01 -19.41
N LYS A 90 27.74 13.29 -19.32
CA LYS A 90 27.79 11.87 -18.92
C LYS A 90 27.48 11.70 -17.44
N GLN A 91 26.37 11.06 -17.10
CA GLN A 91 25.91 10.87 -15.72
C GLN A 91 25.81 9.39 -15.33
N THR A 92 25.95 9.08 -14.04
CA THR A 92 25.65 7.78 -13.46
C THR A 92 24.16 7.63 -13.18
N ARG A 93 23.70 6.38 -13.06
CA ARG A 93 22.38 6.09 -12.49
C ARG A 93 22.21 6.70 -11.09
N LYS A 94 23.27 6.74 -10.27
CA LYS A 94 23.19 7.24 -8.88
C LYS A 94 22.99 8.76 -8.85
N GLU A 95 23.70 9.50 -9.69
CA GLU A 95 23.53 10.95 -9.86
C GLU A 95 22.13 11.28 -10.39
N LEU A 96 21.65 10.54 -11.41
CA LEU A 96 20.28 10.70 -11.91
C LEU A 96 19.23 10.38 -10.84
N GLN A 97 19.45 9.36 -10.03
CA GLN A 97 18.56 9.03 -8.92
C GLN A 97 18.49 10.13 -7.87
N GLN A 98 19.63 10.76 -7.55
CA GLN A 98 19.69 11.88 -6.61
C GLN A 98 19.02 13.12 -7.19
N ALA A 99 19.28 13.44 -8.46
CA ALA A 99 18.71 14.60 -9.13
C ALA A 99 17.18 14.51 -9.34
N LEU A 100 16.66 13.29 -9.48
CA LEU A 100 15.25 13.02 -9.75
C LEU A 100 14.46 12.63 -8.50
N GLU A 101 15.11 12.58 -7.33
CA GLU A 101 14.54 12.20 -6.03
C GLU A 101 13.62 10.96 -6.10
N THR A 102 14.03 9.96 -6.90
CA THR A 102 13.20 8.77 -7.19
C THR A 102 13.88 7.46 -6.81
N THR A 103 13.15 6.36 -6.96
CA THR A 103 13.66 5.04 -6.60
C THR A 103 14.70 4.53 -7.61
N PRO A 104 15.67 3.69 -7.18
CA PRO A 104 16.63 3.06 -8.10
C PRO A 104 15.98 2.21 -9.19
N TYR A 105 14.76 1.72 -8.97
CA TYR A 105 14.00 0.94 -9.94
C TYR A 105 13.50 1.84 -11.07
N HIS A 106 12.85 2.97 -10.75
CA HIS A 106 12.31 3.90 -11.74
C HIS A 106 13.40 4.47 -12.67
N VAL A 107 14.57 4.84 -12.12
CA VAL A 107 15.68 5.33 -12.95
C VAL A 107 16.18 4.25 -13.92
N ARG A 108 16.29 2.99 -13.48
CA ARG A 108 16.69 1.89 -14.38
C ARG A 108 15.67 1.66 -15.48
N LYS A 109 14.39 1.67 -15.12
CA LYS A 109 13.29 1.49 -16.07
C LYS A 109 13.33 2.57 -17.16
N LEU A 110 13.35 3.84 -16.77
CA LEU A 110 13.43 4.98 -17.71
C LEU A 110 14.69 4.95 -18.58
N LEU A 111 15.86 4.64 -18.01
CA LEU A 111 17.09 4.54 -18.80
C LEU A 111 17.03 3.41 -19.83
N ASN A 112 16.43 2.27 -19.49
CA ASN A 112 16.25 1.18 -20.44
C ASN A 112 15.28 1.58 -21.56
N GLU A 113 14.15 2.20 -21.23
CA GLU A 113 13.17 2.71 -22.21
C GLU A 113 13.83 3.74 -23.16
N LEU A 114 14.62 4.67 -22.63
CA LEU A 114 15.34 5.66 -23.44
C LEU A 114 16.47 5.07 -24.30
N ILE A 115 17.07 3.96 -23.87
CA ILE A 115 18.05 3.20 -24.67
C ILE A 115 17.34 2.44 -25.78
N GLU A 116 16.21 1.81 -25.50
CA GLU A 116 15.37 1.11 -26.49
C GLU A 116 14.85 2.09 -27.56
N GLN A 117 14.44 3.29 -27.15
CA GLN A 117 14.05 4.38 -28.05
C GLN A 117 15.25 5.02 -28.77
N GLY A 118 16.50 4.67 -28.42
CA GLY A 118 17.70 5.22 -29.03
C GLY A 118 18.01 6.68 -28.68
N LYS A 119 17.39 7.26 -27.65
CA LYS A 119 17.62 8.64 -27.19
C LYS A 119 18.80 8.77 -26.21
N VAL A 120 19.18 7.68 -25.55
CA VAL A 120 20.29 7.62 -24.59
C VAL A 120 21.23 6.48 -24.96
N LYS A 121 22.54 6.67 -24.80
CA LYS A 121 23.57 5.63 -24.93
C LYS A 121 24.23 5.34 -23.60
N LYS A 122 24.50 4.05 -23.37
CA LYS A 122 25.24 3.54 -22.21
C LYS A 122 26.73 3.43 -22.57
N ILE A 123 27.59 4.04 -21.75
CA ILE A 123 29.05 4.08 -21.93
C ILE A 123 29.70 3.39 -20.74
N GLY A 124 30.69 2.54 -21.00
CA GLY A 124 31.45 1.83 -19.96
C GLY A 124 30.77 0.55 -19.47
N LYS A 125 31.39 -0.09 -18.46
CA LYS A 125 30.97 -1.39 -17.91
C LYS A 125 30.94 -1.36 -16.37
N SER A 126 30.02 -2.12 -15.77
CA SER A 126 29.87 -2.28 -14.31
C SER A 126 29.79 -0.93 -13.58
N VAL A 127 30.68 -0.66 -12.63
CA VAL A 127 30.76 0.58 -11.84
C VAL A 127 31.10 1.83 -12.67
N ASN A 128 31.73 1.64 -13.83
CA ASN A 128 32.08 2.73 -14.76
C ASN A 128 30.97 3.01 -15.77
N THR A 129 29.77 2.46 -15.55
CA THR A 129 28.61 2.76 -16.40
C THR A 129 28.21 4.22 -16.26
N ARG A 130 28.14 4.92 -17.39
CA ARG A 130 27.59 6.27 -17.54
C ARG A 130 26.56 6.28 -18.67
N TYR A 131 25.65 7.23 -18.62
CA TYR A 131 24.62 7.45 -19.63
C TYR A 131 24.82 8.83 -20.24
N GLU A 132 24.62 8.94 -21.55
CA GLU A 132 24.77 10.18 -22.31
C GLU A 132 23.61 10.27 -23.32
N LYS A 133 23.11 11.48 -23.57
CA LYS A 133 22.13 11.72 -24.64
C LYS A 133 22.78 11.36 -25.99
N ARG A 134 22.01 10.72 -26.88
CA ARG A 134 22.47 10.37 -28.23
C ARG A 134 22.46 11.57 -29.16
#